data_AF-A0A1S4D1E1-F1
#
_entry.id   AF-A0A1S4D1E1-F1
#
_cell.length_a   1.000
_cell.length_b   1.000
_cell.length_c   1.000
_cell.angle_alpha   90.00
_cell.angle_beta   90.00
_cell.angle_gamma   90.00
#
_symmetry.space_group_name_H-M   'P 1'
#
loop_
_entity.id
_entity.type
_entity.pdbx_description
1 polymer ?
#
loop_
_entity_poly.entity_id
_entity_poly.type
_entity_poly.pdbx_seq_one_letter_code
_entity_poly.pdbx_strand_id
1 'polypeptide(L)'
;MKSAVFLSPKIVLEPGSVSNKFYHNIDFPKGHIAIKNFDAEVVDEVGNSVPLHETYLHHWVVVRYYQRKGVEVAKYHDNLGFHQSDFIVKRNSGICNGGLTQYFGLGSETRKTITYVPDPYGIEVGNPVEVPPGYEQGWLLNVHAIDTRGAEDRLGCTECRCDLYNVTKDEYDRNIVPDYVGGLRCCCSLLLDGNGGGCLQDRRRVVWVEDKVKQMQKGWSPWLS
;
A
#
# COMPACT_ATOMS: atom_id res chain seq x y z
N MET A 1 0.72 23.85 11.78
CA MET A 1 0.49 22.54 11.10
C MET A 1 0.85 22.68 9.63
N LYS A 2 1.60 21.73 9.06
CA LYS A 2 1.97 21.70 7.64
C LYS A 2 1.21 20.58 6.95
N SER A 3 0.81 20.81 5.70
CA SER A 3 0.18 19.80 4.83
C SER A 3 1.14 19.46 3.70
N ALA A 4 1.15 18.20 3.27
CA ALA A 4 1.88 17.73 2.10
C ALA A 4 1.01 16.76 1.30
N VAL A 5 1.24 16.70 -0.01
CA VAL A 5 0.58 15.78 -0.93
C VAL A 5 1.66 14.97 -1.63
N PHE A 6 1.47 13.67 -1.73
CA PHE A 6 2.40 12.74 -2.35
C PHE A 6 1.68 11.87 -3.36
N LEU A 7 2.38 11.49 -4.43
CA LEU A 7 1.87 10.56 -5.43
C LEU A 7 2.71 9.29 -5.39
N SER A 8 2.05 8.14 -5.43
CA SER A 8 2.72 6.86 -5.66
C SER A 8 3.48 6.87 -7.00
N PRO A 9 4.39 5.92 -7.26
CA PRO A 9 4.76 5.61 -8.62
C PRO A 9 3.53 5.22 -9.45
N LYS A 10 3.61 5.37 -10.78
CA LYS A 10 2.49 5.08 -11.68
C LYS A 10 2.06 3.61 -11.59
N ILE A 11 0.76 3.37 -11.63
CA ILE A 11 0.15 2.04 -11.68
C ILE A 11 -0.52 1.91 -13.05
N VAL A 12 -0.08 0.93 -13.83
CA VAL A 12 -0.68 0.64 -15.14
C VAL A 12 -1.62 -0.54 -14.97
N LEU A 13 -2.89 -0.35 -15.32
CA LEU A 13 -3.94 -1.36 -15.22
C LEU A 13 -4.60 -1.56 -16.58
N GLU A 14 -4.79 -2.81 -16.96
CA GLU A 14 -5.71 -3.22 -18.02
C GLU A 14 -7.07 -3.57 -17.41
N PRO A 15 -8.18 -3.41 -18.13
CA PRO A 15 -9.47 -3.94 -17.70
C PRO A 15 -9.35 -5.40 -17.28
N GLY A 16 -9.88 -5.74 -16.10
CA GLY A 16 -9.76 -7.07 -15.52
C GLY A 16 -8.48 -7.40 -14.78
N SER A 17 -7.44 -6.56 -14.89
CA SER A 17 -6.14 -6.82 -14.29
C SER A 17 -6.08 -6.48 -12.80
N VAL A 18 -5.16 -7.16 -12.11
CA VAL A 18 -4.82 -6.93 -10.71
C VAL A 18 -3.39 -6.41 -10.63
N SER A 19 -3.20 -5.31 -9.92
CA SER A 19 -1.88 -4.79 -9.59
C SER A 19 -1.69 -4.80 -8.07
N ASN A 20 -0.74 -5.59 -7.59
CA ASN A 20 -0.30 -5.57 -6.20
C ASN A 20 1.19 -5.20 -6.17
N LYS A 21 1.51 -3.97 -5.78
CA LYS A 21 2.86 -3.39 -5.86
C LYS A 21 3.35 -2.89 -4.51
N PHE A 22 4.65 -3.03 -4.29
CA PHE A 22 5.35 -2.57 -3.09
C PHE A 22 6.37 -1.50 -3.48
N TYR A 23 6.09 -0.26 -3.11
CA TYR A 23 6.93 0.90 -3.39
C TYR A 23 7.75 1.25 -2.15
N HIS A 24 9.05 1.04 -2.26
CA HIS A 24 10.01 1.34 -1.19
C HIS A 24 10.59 2.74 -1.38
N ASN A 25 11.02 3.35 -0.27
CA ASN A 25 11.64 4.68 -0.25
C ASN A 25 10.76 5.76 -0.92
N ILE A 26 9.44 5.68 -0.73
CA ILE A 26 8.53 6.72 -1.19
C ILE A 26 8.85 8.04 -0.50
N ASP A 27 8.64 9.14 -1.22
CA ASP A 27 8.80 10.48 -0.67
C ASP A 27 7.66 10.74 0.30
N PHE A 28 7.91 10.48 1.57
CA PHE A 28 7.02 10.76 2.69
C PHE A 28 7.69 11.67 3.69
N PRO A 29 6.93 12.27 4.63
CA PRO A 29 7.51 13.22 5.54
C PRO A 29 8.66 12.65 6.39
N LYS A 30 9.77 13.39 6.40
CA LYS A 30 10.99 13.08 7.14
C LYS A 30 11.12 13.97 8.38
N GLY A 31 11.94 13.51 9.32
CA GLY A 31 12.22 14.20 10.57
C GLY A 31 11.28 13.80 11.71
N HIS A 32 11.52 14.37 12.89
CA HIS A 32 10.77 14.07 14.10
C HIS A 32 9.46 14.86 14.14
N ILE A 33 8.36 14.18 13.81
CA ILE A 33 7.06 14.82 13.61
C ILE A 33 5.94 14.01 14.27
N ALA A 34 4.81 14.66 14.46
CA ALA A 34 3.53 14.02 14.76
C ALA A 34 2.63 14.08 13.53
N ILE A 35 2.22 12.92 13.01
CA ILE A 35 1.19 12.82 11.97
C ILE A 35 -0.18 12.99 12.64
N LYS A 36 -1.00 13.84 12.03
CA LYS A 36 -2.31 14.26 12.55
C LYS A 36 -3.46 13.82 11.66
N ASN A 37 -3.25 13.86 10.35
CA ASN A 37 -4.25 13.47 9.38
C ASN A 37 -3.56 12.69 8.26
N PHE A 38 -4.25 11.66 7.78
CA PHE A 38 -3.87 10.89 6.62
C PHE A 38 -5.12 10.49 5.84
N ASP A 39 -5.16 10.77 4.54
CA ASP A 39 -6.13 10.22 3.59
C ASP A 39 -5.47 9.87 2.26
N ALA A 40 -6.06 8.90 1.55
CA ALA A 40 -5.59 8.44 0.25
C ALA A 40 -6.74 8.42 -0.77
N GLU A 41 -6.38 8.61 -2.04
CA GLU A 41 -7.32 8.57 -3.15
C GLU A 41 -6.68 8.02 -4.43
N VAL A 42 -7.44 7.26 -5.22
CA VAL A 42 -7.00 6.84 -6.56
C VAL A 42 -7.32 7.93 -7.57
N VAL A 43 -6.31 8.45 -8.25
CA VAL A 43 -6.43 9.55 -9.20
C VAL A 43 -5.92 9.18 -10.61
N ASP A 44 -6.44 9.87 -11.62
CA ASP A 44 -5.97 9.80 -13.01
C ASP A 44 -4.77 10.74 -13.29
N GLU A 45 -4.35 10.84 -14.55
CA GLU A 45 -3.14 11.56 -14.96
C GLU A 45 -3.20 13.07 -14.71
N VAL A 46 -4.41 13.62 -14.58
CA VAL A 46 -4.65 15.05 -14.33
C VAL A 46 -5.14 15.29 -12.88
N GLY A 47 -5.13 14.25 -12.03
CA GLY A 47 -5.46 14.35 -10.61
C GLY A 47 -6.95 14.21 -10.29
N ASN A 48 -7.79 13.78 -11.22
CA ASN A 48 -9.20 13.53 -10.92
C ASN A 48 -9.38 12.17 -10.23
N SER A 49 -10.29 12.11 -9.27
CA SER A 49 -10.71 10.87 -8.64
C SER A 49 -11.28 9.87 -9.65
N VAL A 50 -10.77 8.65 -9.59
CA VAL A 50 -11.26 7.52 -10.37
C VAL A 50 -12.47 6.88 -9.68
N PRO A 51 -13.58 6.59 -10.38
CA PRO A 51 -14.71 5.92 -9.76
C PRO A 51 -14.34 4.56 -9.15
N LEU A 52 -14.80 4.31 -7.93
CA LEU A 52 -14.45 3.08 -7.19
C LEU A 52 -14.91 1.79 -7.88
N HIS A 53 -16.03 1.85 -8.61
CA HIS A 53 -16.56 0.72 -9.36
C HIS A 53 -15.78 0.42 -10.66
N GLU A 54 -14.83 1.28 -11.05
CA GLU A 54 -13.92 1.06 -12.17
C GLU A 54 -12.54 0.61 -11.72
N THR A 55 -12.01 1.23 -10.66
CA THR A 55 -10.75 0.81 -10.05
C THR A 55 -10.98 0.64 -8.57
N TYR A 56 -11.13 -0.61 -8.18
CA TYR A 56 -11.32 -1.03 -6.82
C TYR A 56 -9.96 -1.06 -6.11
N LEU A 57 -9.79 -0.22 -5.10
CA LEU A 57 -8.58 -0.17 -4.29
C LEU A 57 -8.73 -1.19 -3.17
N HIS A 58 -8.41 -2.46 -3.44
CA HIS A 58 -8.59 -3.54 -2.47
C HIS A 58 -7.89 -3.23 -1.14
N HIS A 59 -6.67 -2.69 -1.19
CA HIS A 59 -6.09 -1.92 -0.09
C HIS A 59 -4.96 -1.03 -0.60
N TRP A 60 -4.68 -0.02 0.19
CA TRP A 60 -3.40 0.69 0.19
C TRP A 60 -2.85 0.54 1.61
N VAL A 61 -1.55 0.39 1.81
CA VAL A 61 -0.96 0.17 3.13
C VAL A 61 0.33 0.98 3.23
N VAL A 62 0.43 1.85 4.23
CA VAL A 62 1.64 2.64 4.47
C VAL A 62 2.31 2.19 5.75
N VAL A 63 3.58 1.79 5.63
CA VAL A 63 4.36 1.24 6.73
C VAL A 63 5.72 1.91 6.80
N ARG A 64 6.17 2.18 8.02
CA ARG A 64 7.54 2.63 8.30
C ARG A 64 8.45 1.42 8.40
N TYR A 65 9.68 1.57 7.95
CA TYR A 65 10.72 0.57 8.18
C TYR A 65 12.07 1.23 8.46
N TYR A 66 12.99 0.44 9.00
CA TYR A 66 14.40 0.77 9.12
C TYR A 66 15.18 -0.12 8.17
N GLN A 67 15.98 0.49 7.30
CA GLN A 67 16.82 -0.20 6.34
C GLN A 67 18.30 0.00 6.69
N ARG A 68 19.11 -1.05 6.53
CA ARG A 68 20.55 -0.96 6.78
C ARG A 68 21.20 0.01 5.79
N LYS A 69 22.00 0.94 6.28
CA LYS A 69 22.75 1.89 5.45
C LYS A 69 23.72 1.15 4.53
N GLY A 70 23.84 1.62 3.29
CA GLY A 70 24.75 1.05 2.29
C GLY A 70 24.26 -0.24 1.62
N VAL A 71 23.06 -0.72 1.96
CA VAL A 71 22.38 -1.80 1.23
C VAL A 71 21.31 -1.18 0.34
N GLU A 72 21.42 -1.32 -0.97
CA GLU A 72 20.34 -0.95 -1.87
C GLU A 72 19.21 -1.98 -1.75
N VAL A 73 18.08 -1.59 -1.17
CA VAL A 73 16.83 -2.30 -1.37
C VAL A 73 16.36 -1.96 -2.77
N ALA A 74 16.22 -2.97 -3.64
CA ALA A 74 15.71 -2.71 -4.98
C ALA A 74 14.35 -2.04 -4.88
N LYS A 75 14.14 -0.95 -5.64
CA LYS A 75 12.92 -0.11 -5.58
C LYS A 75 11.62 -0.90 -5.77
N TYR A 76 11.71 -2.10 -6.35
CA TYR A 76 10.61 -3.04 -6.59
C TYR A 76 11.05 -4.42 -6.12
N HIS A 77 10.52 -4.89 -4.99
CA HIS A 77 10.63 -6.28 -4.58
C HIS A 77 9.22 -6.80 -4.30
N ASP A 78 8.87 -7.93 -4.94
CA ASP A 78 7.51 -8.46 -4.91
C ASP A 78 7.07 -9.01 -3.54
N ASN A 79 8.00 -9.31 -2.64
CA ASN A 79 7.73 -9.50 -1.21
C ASN A 79 9.06 -9.77 -0.51
N LEU A 80 9.63 -8.82 0.24
CA LEU A 80 10.84 -9.13 1.02
C LEU A 80 10.54 -10.06 2.20
N GLY A 81 9.27 -10.34 2.50
CA GLY A 81 8.90 -10.94 3.78
C GLY A 81 9.23 -9.99 4.93
N PHE A 82 8.46 -10.05 6.00
CA PHE A 82 8.58 -9.09 7.10
C PHE A 82 9.82 -9.29 8.00
N HIS A 83 10.73 -10.20 7.63
CA HIS A 83 11.87 -10.63 8.44
C HIS A 83 13.15 -10.80 7.59
N GLN A 84 13.78 -9.68 7.23
CA GLN A 84 15.17 -9.70 6.74
C GLN A 84 16.05 -8.86 7.68
N SER A 85 17.28 -9.29 7.94
CA SER A 85 18.19 -8.58 8.85
C SER A 85 18.46 -7.13 8.41
N ASP A 86 18.33 -6.85 7.13
CA ASP A 86 18.59 -5.52 6.55
C ASP A 86 17.34 -4.65 6.43
N PHE A 87 16.17 -5.19 6.79
CA PHE A 87 14.87 -4.53 6.69
C PHE A 87 13.98 -4.83 7.90
N ILE A 88 13.81 -3.83 8.77
CA ILE A 88 13.04 -3.94 10.02
C ILE A 88 11.77 -3.12 9.89
N VAL A 89 10.61 -3.78 9.87
CA VAL A 89 9.33 -3.07 9.86
C VAL A 89 9.05 -2.44 11.23
N LYS A 90 8.80 -1.13 11.25
CA LYS A 90 8.35 -0.38 12.44
C LYS A 90 6.83 -0.47 12.53
N ARG A 91 6.39 -1.44 13.31
CA ARG A 91 4.98 -1.78 13.57
C ARG A 91 4.32 -0.75 14.49
N ASN A 92 2.99 -0.76 14.51
CA ASN A 92 2.22 -0.15 15.60
C ASN A 92 2.43 -0.89 16.93
N SER A 93 1.97 -0.28 18.03
CA SER A 93 2.08 -0.85 19.39
C SER A 93 1.00 -1.87 19.74
N GLY A 94 0.27 -2.39 18.75
CA GLY A 94 -0.78 -3.38 18.93
C GLY A 94 -0.22 -4.77 19.27
N ILE A 95 -1.07 -5.61 19.87
CA ILE A 95 -0.69 -6.96 20.34
C ILE A 95 -0.55 -8.00 19.21
N CYS A 96 -1.04 -7.69 18.01
CA CYS A 96 -1.04 -8.62 16.89
C CYS A 96 0.41 -8.83 16.40
N ASN A 97 0.98 -9.99 16.72
CA ASN A 97 2.37 -10.33 16.42
C ASN A 97 2.65 -10.69 14.94
N GLY A 98 1.65 -10.60 14.06
CA GLY A 98 1.79 -10.65 12.59
C GLY A 98 0.59 -10.01 11.88
N GLY A 99 0.77 -9.51 10.65
CA GLY A 99 -0.31 -9.12 9.73
C GLY A 99 -0.95 -7.73 9.88
N LEU A 100 -0.94 -7.10 11.06
CA LEU A 100 -1.56 -5.79 11.29
C LEU A 100 -0.55 -4.75 11.79
N THR A 101 0.45 -4.46 10.98
CA THR A 101 1.60 -3.60 11.35
C THR A 101 1.36 -2.12 11.09
N GLN A 102 0.44 -1.80 10.19
CA GLN A 102 0.20 -0.47 9.65
C GLN A 102 -0.60 0.42 10.60
N TYR A 103 -0.42 1.74 10.44
CA TYR A 103 -1.27 2.76 11.06
C TYR A 103 -2.34 3.27 10.10
N PHE A 104 -1.99 3.33 8.82
CA PHE A 104 -2.80 3.87 7.75
C PHE A 104 -2.88 2.84 6.63
N GLY A 105 -3.92 2.96 5.84
CA GLY A 105 -4.08 2.11 4.70
C GLY A 105 -4.98 0.92 4.97
N LEU A 106 -6.26 1.17 4.74
CA LEU A 106 -7.33 0.19 4.74
C LEU A 106 -7.89 0.09 3.31
N GLY A 107 -8.94 -0.71 3.14
CA GLY A 107 -9.57 -0.95 1.85
C GLY A 107 -10.23 0.28 1.23
N SER A 108 -10.90 0.03 0.11
CA SER A 108 -11.63 1.00 -0.70
C SER A 108 -12.61 1.87 0.08
N GLU A 109 -13.13 1.34 1.18
CA GLU A 109 -14.09 1.97 2.09
C GLU A 109 -13.51 3.22 2.76
N THR A 110 -12.18 3.36 2.80
CA THR A 110 -11.48 4.47 3.45
C THR A 110 -10.95 5.53 2.48
N ARG A 111 -11.25 5.40 1.18
CA ARG A 111 -10.91 6.43 0.19
C ARG A 111 -11.56 7.77 0.56
N LYS A 112 -10.78 8.85 0.45
CA LYS A 112 -11.18 10.22 0.87
C LYS A 112 -11.66 10.33 2.32
N THR A 113 -11.44 9.31 3.15
CA THR A 113 -11.80 9.33 4.57
C THR A 113 -10.58 9.72 5.37
N ILE A 114 -10.69 10.85 6.06
CA ILE A 114 -9.58 11.40 6.85
C ILE A 114 -9.42 10.56 8.11
N THR A 115 -8.27 9.91 8.26
CA THR A 115 -7.84 9.33 9.54
C THR A 115 -7.29 10.46 10.42
N TYR A 116 -8.13 11.02 11.28
CA TYR A 116 -7.79 12.15 12.14
C TYR A 116 -7.40 11.72 13.56
N VAL A 117 -6.28 12.25 14.05
CA VAL A 117 -5.81 12.08 15.44
C VAL A 117 -6.06 13.39 16.20
N PRO A 118 -6.92 13.42 17.22
CA PRO A 118 -7.26 14.64 17.95
C PRO A 118 -6.10 15.17 18.80
N ASP A 119 -6.11 16.45 19.12
CA ASP A 119 -5.16 17.04 20.08
C ASP A 119 -5.41 16.51 21.50
N PRO A 120 -4.37 16.37 22.34
CA PRO A 120 -2.95 16.67 22.10
C PRO A 120 -2.15 15.52 21.45
N TYR A 121 -2.82 14.49 20.93
CA TYR A 121 -2.18 13.26 20.46
C TYR A 121 -1.64 13.37 19.04
N GLY A 122 -0.80 12.43 18.62
CA GLY A 122 -0.30 12.32 17.26
C GLY A 122 0.46 11.02 17.07
N ILE A 123 0.50 10.54 15.82
CA ILE A 123 1.31 9.36 15.50
C ILE A 123 2.75 9.82 15.32
N GLU A 124 3.59 9.51 16.30
CA GLU A 124 5.00 9.92 16.33
C GLU A 124 5.82 9.12 15.33
N VAL A 125 6.57 9.83 14.48
CA VAL A 125 7.46 9.23 13.48
C VAL A 125 8.79 9.99 13.40
N GLY A 126 9.83 9.30 12.94
CA GLY A 126 11.15 9.89 12.72
C GLY A 126 11.88 10.33 13.99
N ASN A 127 11.57 9.73 15.14
CA ASN A 127 12.36 9.90 16.36
C ASN A 127 13.72 9.19 16.18
N PRO A 128 14.86 9.91 16.19
CA PRO A 128 16.18 9.29 15.95
C PRO A 128 16.57 8.24 16.99
N VAL A 129 16.03 8.31 18.21
CA VAL A 129 16.31 7.35 19.29
C VAL A 129 15.71 5.98 18.99
N GLU A 130 14.66 5.91 18.18
CA GLU A 130 14.04 4.64 17.79
C GLU A 130 14.77 3.94 16.63
N VAL A 131 15.65 4.65 15.91
CA VAL A 131 16.34 4.11 14.74
C VAL A 131 17.56 3.31 15.20
N PRO A 132 17.67 2.01 14.88
CA PRO A 132 18.83 1.20 15.28
C PRO A 132 20.15 1.73 14.67
N PRO A 133 21.29 1.60 15.38
CA PRO A 133 22.59 1.98 14.85
C PRO A 133 22.89 1.29 13.51
N GLY A 134 23.32 2.08 12.51
CA GLY A 134 23.59 1.57 11.16
C GLY A 134 22.37 1.48 10.24
N TYR A 135 21.19 1.92 10.69
CA TYR A 135 19.97 1.95 9.87
C TYR A 135 19.52 3.39 9.58
N GLU A 136 18.65 3.52 8.59
CA GLU A 136 17.91 4.74 8.27
C GLU A 136 16.41 4.44 8.13
N GLN A 137 15.56 5.42 8.41
CA GLN A 137 14.12 5.26 8.30
C GLN A 137 13.66 5.47 6.85
N GLY A 138 12.90 4.51 6.33
CA GLY A 138 12.19 4.59 5.06
C GLY A 138 10.69 4.37 5.23
N TRP A 139 9.99 4.51 4.10
CA TRP A 139 8.55 4.32 4.01
C TRP A 139 8.23 3.36 2.87
N LEU A 140 7.32 2.43 3.15
CA LEU A 140 6.78 1.44 2.22
C LEU A 140 5.32 1.77 1.97
N LEU A 141 4.95 1.89 0.70
CA LEU A 141 3.56 1.92 0.26
C LEU A 141 3.27 0.63 -0.50
N ASN A 142 2.34 -0.16 -0.02
CA ASN A 142 1.77 -1.26 -0.78
C ASN A 142 0.42 -0.83 -1.36
N VAL A 143 0.24 -0.99 -2.66
CA VAL A 143 -1.02 -0.68 -3.35
C VAL A 143 -1.50 -1.94 -4.05
N HIS A 144 -2.71 -2.37 -3.69
CA HIS A 144 -3.44 -3.44 -4.34
C HIS A 144 -4.70 -2.85 -4.99
N ALA A 145 -4.67 -2.74 -6.31
CA ALA A 145 -5.74 -2.18 -7.12
C ALA A 145 -6.21 -3.18 -8.18
N ILE A 146 -7.51 -3.21 -8.42
CA ILE A 146 -8.19 -4.10 -9.36
C ILE A 146 -8.98 -3.24 -10.33
N ASP A 147 -8.74 -3.40 -11.63
CA ASP A 147 -9.54 -2.73 -12.66
C ASP A 147 -10.77 -3.59 -13.00
N THR A 148 -11.94 -3.11 -12.62
CA THR A 148 -13.22 -3.82 -12.77
C THR A 148 -14.01 -3.35 -13.99
N ARG A 149 -13.42 -2.50 -14.85
CA ARG A 149 -14.04 -2.11 -16.11
C ARG A 149 -14.14 -3.33 -17.01
N GLY A 150 -15.29 -3.50 -17.67
CA GLY A 150 -15.51 -4.63 -18.57
C GLY A 150 -15.59 -6.01 -17.90
N ALA A 151 -15.40 -6.13 -16.58
CA ALA A 151 -15.53 -7.40 -15.87
C ALA A 151 -17.00 -7.85 -15.85
N GLU A 152 -17.24 -9.10 -16.27
CA GLU A 152 -18.57 -9.73 -16.24
C GLU A 152 -19.05 -9.97 -14.80
N ASP A 153 -18.16 -10.52 -13.95
CA ASP A 153 -18.40 -10.70 -12.51
C ASP A 153 -17.50 -9.76 -11.69
N ARG A 154 -17.97 -8.51 -11.51
CA ARG A 154 -17.24 -7.50 -10.73
C ARG A 154 -17.02 -7.91 -9.28
N LEU A 155 -18.02 -8.54 -8.65
CA LEU A 155 -17.94 -8.93 -7.24
C LEU A 155 -16.89 -10.02 -7.07
N GLY A 156 -16.95 -11.07 -7.90
CA GLY A 156 -15.97 -12.15 -7.87
C GLY A 156 -14.55 -11.65 -8.16
N CYS A 157 -14.38 -10.67 -9.07
CA CYS A 157 -13.09 -10.02 -9.29
C CYS A 157 -12.62 -9.29 -8.02
N THR A 158 -13.47 -8.48 -7.39
CA THR A 158 -13.09 -7.76 -6.15
C THR A 158 -12.81 -8.69 -4.97
N GLU A 159 -13.44 -9.87 -4.92
CA GLU A 159 -13.21 -10.91 -3.92
C GLU A 159 -12.05 -11.85 -4.27
N CYS A 160 -11.36 -11.60 -5.40
CA CYS A 160 -10.21 -12.38 -5.81
C CYS A 160 -10.53 -13.87 -6.05
N ARG A 161 -11.66 -14.17 -6.68
CA ARG A 161 -12.08 -15.54 -7.00
C ARG A 161 -11.15 -16.18 -8.02
N CYS A 162 -10.57 -17.33 -7.66
CA CYS A 162 -9.49 -17.98 -8.41
C CYS A 162 -9.91 -18.45 -9.81
N ASP A 163 -11.17 -18.89 -9.94
CA ASP A 163 -11.76 -19.36 -11.19
C ASP A 163 -11.90 -18.24 -12.23
N LEU A 164 -12.15 -17.00 -11.80
CA LEU A 164 -12.25 -15.84 -12.70
C LEU A 164 -10.87 -15.39 -13.23
N TYR A 165 -9.82 -15.58 -12.45
CA TYR A 165 -8.45 -15.24 -12.86
C TYR A 165 -7.71 -16.39 -13.54
N ASN A 166 -8.30 -17.59 -13.58
CA ASN A 166 -7.68 -18.82 -14.07
C ASN A 166 -6.31 -19.10 -13.42
N VAL A 167 -6.22 -18.86 -12.10
CA VAL A 167 -4.97 -18.98 -11.33
C VAL A 167 -4.92 -20.33 -10.63
N THR A 168 -3.85 -21.08 -10.88
CA THR A 168 -3.61 -22.40 -10.26
C THR A 168 -2.43 -22.39 -9.29
N LYS A 169 -1.63 -21.31 -9.30
CA LYS A 169 -0.47 -21.10 -8.44
C LYS A 169 -0.46 -19.69 -7.88
N ASP A 170 -0.05 -19.54 -6.63
CA ASP A 170 0.09 -18.22 -6.00
C ASP A 170 1.39 -17.50 -6.38
N GLU A 171 1.60 -16.29 -5.87
CA GLU A 171 2.77 -15.44 -6.14
C GLU A 171 4.11 -16.09 -5.81
N TYR A 172 4.11 -17.16 -5.01
CA TYR A 172 5.31 -17.91 -4.64
C TYR A 172 5.44 -19.24 -5.41
N ASP A 173 4.73 -19.38 -6.54
CA ASP A 173 4.66 -20.58 -7.38
C ASP A 173 4.10 -21.82 -6.64
N ARG A 174 3.36 -21.62 -5.53
CA ARG A 174 2.75 -22.72 -4.78
C ARG A 174 1.37 -23.02 -5.33
N ASN A 175 1.08 -24.30 -5.55
CA ASN A 175 -0.23 -24.73 -6.02
C ASN A 175 -1.35 -24.25 -5.08
N ILE A 176 -2.40 -23.70 -5.67
CA ILE A 176 -3.62 -23.34 -4.99
C ILE A 176 -4.43 -24.62 -4.80
N VAL A 177 -4.76 -24.91 -3.54
CA VAL A 177 -5.51 -26.11 -3.20
C VAL A 177 -6.96 -25.98 -3.69
N PRO A 178 -7.63 -27.06 -4.11
CA PRO A 178 -8.95 -26.98 -4.75
C PRO A 178 -10.05 -26.33 -3.90
N ASP A 179 -9.91 -26.34 -2.58
CA ASP A 179 -10.83 -25.74 -1.60
C ASP A 179 -10.57 -24.24 -1.36
N TYR A 180 -9.48 -23.68 -1.89
CA TYR A 180 -9.21 -22.24 -1.86
C TYR A 180 -9.90 -21.55 -3.03
N VAL A 181 -11.10 -21.01 -2.80
CA VAL A 181 -11.98 -20.46 -3.85
C VAL A 181 -11.66 -19.01 -4.20
N GLY A 182 -11.06 -18.25 -3.28
CA GLY A 182 -10.73 -16.85 -3.51
C GLY A 182 -9.90 -16.22 -2.39
N GLY A 183 -9.31 -15.08 -2.70
CA GLY A 183 -8.50 -14.27 -1.78
C GLY A 183 -7.07 -14.06 -2.25
N LEU A 184 -6.19 -13.68 -1.32
CA LEU A 184 -4.82 -13.25 -1.59
C LEU A 184 -4.03 -14.17 -2.52
N ARG A 185 -4.20 -15.50 -2.41
CA ARG A 185 -3.43 -16.45 -3.22
C ARG A 185 -3.80 -16.42 -4.71
N CYS A 186 -4.92 -15.81 -5.06
CA CYS A 186 -5.46 -15.73 -6.42
C CYS A 186 -5.34 -14.33 -7.04
N CYS A 187 -4.98 -13.32 -6.24
CA CYS A 187 -4.81 -11.93 -6.64
C CYS A 187 -3.34 -11.49 -6.54
N CYS A 188 -2.51 -12.08 -7.37
CA CYS A 188 -1.12 -11.67 -7.55
C CYS A 188 -1.04 -10.60 -8.66
N SER A 189 0.11 -9.93 -8.84
CA SER A 189 0.28 -9.03 -10.00
C SER A 189 0.15 -9.83 -11.30
N LEU A 190 -1.04 -9.88 -11.86
CA LEU A 190 -1.32 -10.50 -13.15
C LEU A 190 -1.16 -9.41 -14.20
N LEU A 191 0.06 -9.28 -14.74
CA LEU A 191 0.18 -8.84 -16.12
C LEU A 191 -0.49 -9.97 -16.91
N LEU A 192 -1.73 -9.76 -17.35
CA LEU A 192 -2.42 -10.76 -18.15
C LEU A 192 -1.61 -10.95 -19.43
N ASP A 193 -0.80 -12.00 -19.49
CA ASP A 193 -0.35 -12.59 -20.75
C ASP A 193 -1.59 -13.21 -21.42
N GLY A 194 -2.45 -12.35 -21.98
CA GLY A 194 -3.43 -12.66 -23.02
C GLY A 194 -4.48 -13.74 -22.75
N ASN A 195 -4.61 -14.30 -21.55
CA ASN A 195 -5.47 -15.48 -21.33
C ASN A 195 -6.43 -15.37 -20.13
N GLY A 196 -6.75 -14.16 -19.68
CA GLY A 196 -7.78 -13.90 -18.68
C GLY A 196 -9.17 -14.12 -19.27
N GLY A 197 -9.73 -15.31 -19.07
CA GLY A 197 -11.13 -15.58 -19.38
C GLY A 197 -12.05 -14.63 -18.61
N GLY A 198 -12.85 -13.85 -19.33
CA GLY A 198 -14.00 -13.10 -18.77
C GLY A 198 -13.77 -11.62 -18.39
N CYS A 199 -12.55 -11.08 -18.46
CA CYS A 199 -12.28 -9.71 -17.98
C CYS A 199 -11.57 -8.77 -18.98
N LEU A 200 -11.70 -8.95 -20.30
CA LEU A 200 -10.96 -8.14 -21.30
C LEU A 200 -11.78 -7.03 -21.96
N GLN A 201 -11.21 -5.81 -22.06
CA GLN A 201 -11.19 -4.99 -23.30
C GLN A 201 -10.20 -3.78 -23.29
N ASP A 202 -9.11 -3.92 -24.04
CA ASP A 202 -8.31 -2.97 -24.87
C ASP A 202 -7.77 -1.59 -24.35
N ARG A 203 -8.29 -0.95 -23.29
CA ARG A 203 -7.73 0.36 -22.83
C ARG A 203 -7.05 0.31 -21.48
N ARG A 204 -5.72 0.18 -21.52
CA ARG A 204 -4.82 0.48 -20.38
C ARG A 204 -5.18 1.84 -19.79
N ARG A 205 -5.31 1.89 -18.46
CA ARG A 205 -5.35 3.14 -17.69
C ARG A 205 -4.08 3.27 -16.86
N VAL A 206 -3.69 4.51 -16.63
CA VAL A 206 -2.66 4.85 -15.64
C VAL A 206 -3.35 5.53 -14.48
N VAL A 207 -3.07 5.07 -13.26
CA VAL A 207 -3.58 5.66 -12.02
C VAL A 207 -2.46 5.80 -11.00
N TRP A 208 -2.70 6.64 -10.01
CA TRP A 208 -1.82 6.89 -8.88
C TRP A 208 -2.63 6.81 -7.59
N VAL A 209 -1.95 6.52 -6.49
CA VAL A 209 -2.48 6.83 -5.16
C VAL A 209 -1.94 8.19 -4.75
N GLU A 210 -2.85 9.14 -4.54
CA GLU A 210 -2.58 10.45 -3.95
C GLU A 210 -2.78 10.36 -2.44
N ASP A 211 -1.73 10.66 -1.67
CA ASP A 211 -1.73 10.67 -0.22
C ASP A 211 -1.64 12.10 0.31
N LYS A 212 -2.55 12.47 1.23
CA LYS A 212 -2.54 13.78 1.90
C LYS A 212 -2.21 13.61 3.37
N VAL A 213 -1.15 14.30 3.80
CA VAL A 213 -0.64 14.20 5.18
C VAL A 213 -0.62 15.58 5.84
N LYS A 214 -1.22 15.68 7.03
CA LYS A 214 -1.02 16.83 7.92
C LYS A 214 -0.16 16.45 9.11
N GLN A 215 0.77 17.33 9.44
CA GLN A 215 1.78 17.08 10.45
C GLN A 215 2.19 18.32 11.23
N MET A 216 2.84 18.07 12.37
CA MET A 216 3.48 19.08 13.19
C MET A 216 4.92 18.66 13.48
N GLN A 217 5.86 19.60 13.36
CA GLN A 217 7.22 19.37 13.84
C GLN A 217 7.17 19.19 15.34
N LYS A 218 7.76 18.12 15.84
CA LYS A 218 8.01 17.99 17.28
C LYS A 218 9.22 18.86 17.57
N GLY A 219 8.99 20.01 18.21
CA GLY A 219 10.09 20.76 18.78
C GLY A 219 10.79 19.87 19.80
N TRP A 220 12.12 19.84 19.80
CA TRP A 220 12.85 19.40 20.99
C TRP A 220 12.48 20.38 22.10
N SER A 221 11.52 20.04 22.93
CA SER A 221 11.35 20.69 24.23
C SER A 221 12.26 19.94 25.20
N PRO A 222 13.35 20.55 25.70
CA PRO A 222 14.17 19.97 26.76
C PRO A 222 13.46 19.98 28.12
N TRP A 223 12.19 20.42 28.16
CA TRP A 223 11.42 20.68 29.37
C TRP A 223 10.36 19.61 29.60
N LEU A 224 10.80 18.38 29.80
CA LEU A 224 10.18 17.43 30.73
C LEU A 224 11.34 16.65 31.35
N SER A 225 11.74 17.15 32.52
CA SER A 225 12.61 16.55 33.52
C SER A 225 12.14 15.17 33.97
#